data_AF-A0A965PMH9-F1
#
_entry.id   AF-A0A965PMH9-F1
#
_cell.length_a   1.000
_cell.length_b   1.000
_cell.length_c   1.000
_cell.angle_alpha   90.00
_cell.angle_beta   90.00
_cell.angle_gamma   90.00
#
_symmetry.space_group_name_H-M   'P 1'
#
loop_
_entity.id
_entity.type
_entity.pdbx_description
1 polymer ?
#
loop_
_entity_poly.entity_id
_entity_poly.type
_entity_poly.pdbx_seq_one_letter_code
_entity_poly.pdbx_strand_id
1 'polypeptide(L)'
;KTTKMYNPKNEQFDEQFGLGASMVLTALYFDVKNKPECIQYSALTSRQLSSLATTSPRTTANILDRMEAQDLIKRDYNGNYRSILVNLNKLPEDLVNLCENNAKEFEKRAYATITSSKMVFA
;
A
#
# COMPACT_ATOMS: atom_id res chain seq x y z
N LYS A 1 -11.21 10.80 -25.15
CA LYS A 1 -10.53 9.92 -24.17
C LYS A 1 -11.48 9.78 -22.97
N THR A 2 -12.16 8.65 -22.84
CA THR A 2 -13.03 8.36 -21.70
C THR A 2 -12.14 8.01 -20.51
N THR A 3 -12.12 8.88 -19.51
CA THR A 3 -11.61 8.59 -18.17
C THR A 3 -12.40 7.39 -17.66
N LYS A 4 -11.76 6.24 -17.53
CA LYS A 4 -12.35 5.07 -16.88
C LYS A 4 -12.73 5.50 -15.47
N MET A 5 -14.02 5.57 -15.19
CA MET A 5 -14.53 5.83 -13.84
C MET A 5 -14.08 4.69 -12.94
N TYR A 6 -13.43 5.06 -11.83
CA TYR A 6 -13.01 4.16 -10.76
C TYR A 6 -14.25 3.55 -10.10
N ASN A 7 -14.18 2.28 -9.69
CA ASN A 7 -15.28 1.60 -9.01
C ASN A 7 -14.75 0.99 -7.70
N PRO A 8 -15.29 1.39 -6.52
CA PRO A 8 -14.63 1.24 -5.21
C PRO A 8 -14.70 -0.15 -4.57
N LYS A 9 -14.91 -1.24 -5.32
CA LYS A 9 -14.94 -2.59 -4.73
C LYS A 9 -13.53 -3.19 -4.67
N ASN A 10 -13.18 -3.79 -3.53
CA ASN A 10 -11.89 -4.48 -3.31
C ASN A 10 -11.52 -5.42 -4.47
N GLU A 11 -12.47 -6.23 -4.94
CA GLU A 11 -12.27 -7.18 -6.04
C GLU A 11 -11.88 -6.48 -7.35
N GLN A 12 -12.49 -5.33 -7.68
CA GLN A 12 -12.21 -4.60 -8.91
C GLN A 12 -10.88 -3.85 -8.86
N PHE A 13 -10.49 -3.36 -7.68
CA PHE A 13 -9.18 -2.75 -7.47
C PHE A 13 -8.06 -3.80 -7.61
N ASP A 14 -8.25 -4.98 -7.01
CA ASP A 14 -7.31 -6.09 -7.12
C ASP A 14 -7.28 -6.68 -8.54
N GLU A 15 -8.39 -6.70 -9.28
CA GLU A 15 -8.40 -7.08 -10.70
C GLU A 15 -7.59 -6.10 -11.56
N GLN A 16 -7.68 -4.80 -11.28
CA GLN A 16 -7.00 -3.77 -12.06
C GLN A 16 -5.50 -3.70 -11.77
N PHE A 17 -5.11 -3.79 -10.50
CA PHE A 17 -3.73 -3.57 -10.06
C PHE A 17 -2.98 -4.87 -9.72
N GLY A 18 -3.70 -5.96 -9.48
CA GLY A 18 -3.16 -7.27 -9.09
C GLY A 18 -3.67 -7.69 -7.70
N LEU A 19 -3.84 -8.99 -7.49
CA LEU A 19 -4.31 -9.55 -6.22
C LEU A 19 -3.48 -9.03 -5.04
N GLY A 20 -4.13 -8.48 -4.01
CA GLY A 20 -3.49 -7.89 -2.83
C GLY A 20 -3.09 -6.42 -2.98
N ALA A 21 -3.42 -5.76 -4.10
CA ALA A 21 -3.14 -4.34 -4.32
C ALA A 21 -3.87 -3.45 -3.30
N SER A 22 -5.12 -3.77 -2.99
CA SER A 22 -5.93 -3.09 -1.96
C SER A 22 -5.20 -3.07 -0.60
N MET A 23 -4.59 -4.20 -0.21
CA MET A 23 -3.82 -4.32 1.03
C MET A 23 -2.49 -3.56 0.97
N VAL A 24 -1.79 -3.55 -0.17
CA VAL A 24 -0.57 -2.75 -0.35
C VAL A 24 -0.87 -1.27 -0.20
N LEU A 25 -1.93 -0.78 -0.86
CA LEU A 25 -2.35 0.61 -0.77
C LEU A 25 -2.74 0.98 0.67
N THR A 26 -3.50 0.11 1.33
CA THR A 26 -3.91 0.28 2.73
C THR A 26 -2.69 0.39 3.66
N ALA A 27 -1.70 -0.48 3.47
CA ALA A 27 -0.46 -0.47 4.25
C ALA A 27 0.32 0.84 4.09
N LEU A 28 0.47 1.28 2.84
CA LEU A 28 1.13 2.54 2.51
C LEU A 28 0.37 3.72 3.13
N TYR A 29 -0.96 3.75 2.95
CA TYR A 29 -1.85 4.80 3.47
C TYR A 29 -1.71 4.96 4.98
N PHE A 30 -1.78 3.88 5.76
CA PHE A 30 -1.68 3.99 7.23
C PHE A 30 -0.28 4.39 7.72
N ASP A 31 0.77 3.98 7.00
CA ASP A 31 2.12 4.41 7.33
C ASP A 31 2.34 5.90 7.05
N VAL A 32 1.61 6.51 6.11
CA VAL A 32 1.74 7.94 5.80
C VAL A 32 0.71 8.84 6.48
N LYS A 33 -0.51 8.36 6.76
CA LYS A 33 -1.65 9.16 7.30
C LYS A 33 -1.31 9.91 8.59
N ASN A 34 -0.43 9.34 9.41
CA ASN A 34 -0.04 9.91 10.71
C ASN A 34 1.22 10.80 10.64
N LYS A 35 1.78 11.06 9.45
CA LYS A 35 3.00 11.86 9.24
C LYS A 35 2.65 13.30 8.83
N PRO A 36 3.47 14.32 9.16
CA PRO A 36 3.18 15.72 8.80
C PRO A 36 3.15 15.99 7.27
N GLU A 37 2.37 16.99 6.87
CA GLU A 37 1.68 17.14 5.57
C GLU A 37 2.55 17.42 4.32
N CYS A 38 3.81 17.85 4.45
CA CYS A 38 4.49 18.48 3.32
C CYS A 38 4.81 17.48 2.19
N ILE A 39 5.34 16.31 2.53
CA ILE A 39 5.57 15.15 1.65
C ILE A 39 5.62 13.93 2.57
N GLN A 40 4.62 13.07 2.52
CA GLN A 40 4.58 11.90 3.40
C GLN A 40 5.22 10.70 2.71
N TYR A 41 6.33 10.23 3.28
CA TYR A 41 7.08 9.08 2.81
C TYR A 41 6.62 7.83 3.55
N SER A 42 6.36 6.77 2.81
CA SER A 42 6.28 5.45 3.41
C SER A 42 7.69 4.92 3.69
N ALA A 43 7.89 4.44 4.92
CA ALA A 43 9.09 3.74 5.35
C ALA A 43 9.01 2.23 5.07
N LEU A 44 7.89 1.74 4.51
CA LEU A 44 7.68 0.34 4.24
C LEU A 44 8.52 -0.12 3.04
N THR A 45 9.34 -1.13 3.28
CA THR A 45 10.10 -1.81 2.23
C THR A 45 9.19 -2.71 1.40
N SER A 46 9.59 -3.02 0.16
CA SER A 46 8.87 -3.97 -0.70
C SER A 46 8.68 -5.35 -0.04
N ARG A 47 9.62 -5.77 0.83
CA ARG A 47 9.53 -7.03 1.58
C ARG A 47 8.46 -6.98 2.68
N GLN A 48 8.34 -5.86 3.38
CA GLN A 48 7.28 -5.68 4.38
C GLN A 48 5.91 -5.61 3.69
N LEU A 49 5.82 -4.89 2.57
CA LEU A 49 4.60 -4.83 1.76
C LEU A 49 4.18 -6.20 1.23
N SER A 50 5.14 -7.01 0.74
CA SER A 50 4.84 -8.37 0.27
C SER A 50 4.31 -9.26 1.40
N SER A 51 4.88 -9.12 2.60
CA SER A 51 4.43 -9.86 3.79
C SER A 51 3.02 -9.45 4.22
N LEU A 52 2.76 -8.14 4.31
CA LEU A 52 1.47 -7.59 4.77
C LEU A 52 0.33 -7.88 3.79
N ALA A 53 0.61 -7.78 2.49
CA ALA A 53 -0.36 -8.07 1.45
C ALA A 53 -0.48 -9.58 1.14
N THR A 54 0.31 -10.44 1.80
CA THR A 54 0.38 -11.89 1.49
C THR A 54 0.60 -12.15 0.00
N THR A 55 1.44 -11.32 -0.63
CA THR A 55 1.78 -11.41 -2.05
C THR A 55 3.24 -11.79 -2.23
N SER A 56 3.60 -12.32 -3.41
CA SER A 56 5.02 -12.53 -3.73
C SER A 56 5.74 -11.19 -3.91
N PRO A 57 7.04 -11.06 -3.59
CA PRO A 57 7.79 -9.82 -3.82
C PRO A 57 7.72 -9.31 -5.27
N ARG A 58 7.65 -10.23 -6.23
CA ARG A 58 7.48 -9.92 -7.66
C ARG A 58 6.10 -9.32 -7.94
N THR A 59 5.06 -9.90 -7.34
CA THR A 59 3.69 -9.38 -7.44
C THR A 59 3.59 -7.98 -6.82
N THR A 60 4.18 -7.78 -5.63
CA THR A 60 4.21 -6.47 -4.96
C THR A 60 4.92 -5.43 -5.81
N ALA A 61 6.05 -5.77 -6.44
CA ALA A 61 6.76 -4.87 -7.35
C ALA A 61 5.87 -4.45 -8.54
N ASN A 62 5.20 -5.41 -9.18
CA ASN A 62 4.27 -5.12 -10.29
C ASN A 62 3.08 -4.26 -9.85
N ILE A 63 2.55 -4.46 -8.64
CA ILE A 63 1.49 -3.64 -8.07
C ILE A 63 1.98 -2.19 -7.93
N LEU A 64 3.17 -2.00 -7.34
CA LEU A 64 3.77 -0.68 -7.18
C LEU A 64 4.05 -0.01 -8.54
N ASP A 65 4.53 -0.75 -9.54
CA ASP A 65 4.72 -0.23 -10.90
C ASP A 65 3.41 0.29 -11.50
N ARG A 66 2.31 -0.46 -11.33
CA ARG A 66 0.97 -0.08 -11.83
C ARG A 66 0.38 1.10 -11.09
N MET A 67 0.57 1.17 -9.77
CA MET A 67 0.12 2.32 -8.97
C MET A 67 0.88 3.59 -9.33
N GLU A 68 2.19 3.49 -9.58
CA GLU A 68 3.02 4.61 -10.03
C GLU A 68 2.62 5.07 -11.44
N ALA A 69 2.32 4.14 -12.36
CA ALA A 69 1.83 4.46 -13.69
C ALA A 69 0.45 5.15 -13.71
N GLN A 70 -0.28 5.14 -12.59
CA GLN A 70 -1.56 5.84 -12.41
C GLN A 70 -1.44 7.07 -11.49
N ASP A 71 -0.21 7.54 -11.21
CA ASP A 71 0.08 8.69 -10.35
C ASP A 71 -0.48 8.57 -8.92
N LEU A 72 -0.76 7.35 -8.44
CA LEU A 72 -1.23 7.11 -7.07
C LEU A 72 -0.09 7.14 -6.05
N ILE A 73 1.09 6.70 -6.48
CA ILE A 73 2.33 6.72 -5.71
C ILE A 73 3.47 7.22 -6.59
N LYS A 74 4.58 7.59 -5.98
CA LYS A 74 5.85 7.83 -6.66
C LYS A 74 6.96 7.11 -5.92
N ARG A 75 7.91 6.48 -6.61
CA ARG A 75 9.07 5.87 -5.96
C ARG A 75 10.25 6.81 -6.07
N ASP A 76 10.86 7.10 -4.94
CA ASP A 76 12.10 7.85 -4.88
C ASP A 76 13.26 6.91 -4.60
N TYR A 77 14.28 7.01 -5.43
CA TYR A 77 15.47 6.15 -5.40
C TYR A 77 16.64 7.00 -4.92
N ASN A 78 16.86 7.03 -3.60
CA ASN A 78 18.01 7.72 -3.02
C ASN A 78 19.09 6.68 -2.65
N GLY A 79 19.99 6.41 -3.60
CA GLY A 79 21.04 5.40 -3.45
C GLY A 79 20.47 3.98 -3.31
N ASN A 80 20.83 3.28 -2.23
CA ASN A 80 20.30 1.94 -1.92
C ASN A 80 18.92 1.97 -1.24
N TYR A 81 18.44 3.16 -0.87
CA TYR A 81 17.15 3.32 -0.22
C TYR A 81 16.06 3.59 -1.26
N ARG A 82 14.98 2.81 -1.17
CA ARG A 82 13.78 2.97 -1.99
C ARG A 82 12.67 3.45 -1.08
N SER A 83 12.39 4.75 -1.12
CA SER A 83 11.26 5.36 -0.41
C SER A 83 10.05 5.40 -1.33
N ILE A 84 8.88 5.05 -0.82
CA ILE A 84 7.62 5.14 -1.58
C ILE A 84 6.89 6.40 -1.11
N LEU A 85 6.75 7.37 -2.01
CA LEU A 85 6.00 8.59 -1.81
C LEU A 85 4.52 8.32 -2.10
N VAL A 86 3.66 8.72 -1.19
CA VAL A 86 2.21 8.68 -1.38
C VAL A 86 1.69 10.09 -1.20
N ASN A 87 0.99 10.61 -2.21
CA ASN A 87 0.34 11.91 -2.08
C ASN A 87 -1.10 11.70 -1.62
N LEU A 88 -1.31 11.68 -0.31
CA LEU A 88 -2.65 11.50 0.27
C LEU A 88 -3.65 12.55 -0.20
N ASN A 89 -3.20 13.79 -0.44
CA ASN A 89 -4.05 14.89 -0.89
C ASN A 89 -4.57 14.71 -2.33
N LYS A 90 -3.99 13.78 -3.09
CA LYS A 90 -4.43 13.44 -4.44
C LYS A 90 -5.17 12.09 -4.50
N LEU A 91 -5.28 11.36 -3.39
CA LEU A 91 -6.04 10.13 -3.38
C LEU A 91 -7.54 10.44 -3.49
N PRO A 92 -8.25 9.80 -4.43
CA PRO A 92 -9.70 9.86 -4.48
C PRO A 92 -10.32 9.41 -3.16
N GLU A 93 -11.40 10.07 -2.73
CA GLU A 93 -12.14 9.75 -1.51
C GLU A 93 -12.59 8.28 -1.46
N ASP A 94 -12.93 7.70 -2.61
CA ASP A 94 -13.24 6.29 -2.79
C ASP A 94 -12.10 5.34 -2.36
N LEU A 95 -10.85 5.68 -2.69
CA LEU A 95 -9.68 4.89 -2.29
C LEU A 95 -9.34 5.09 -0.82
N VAL A 96 -9.61 6.28 -0.27
CA VAL A 96 -9.50 6.55 1.16
C VAL A 96 -10.49 5.66 1.92
N ASN A 97 -11.75 5.63 1.50
CA ASN A 97 -12.79 4.77 2.09
C ASN A 97 -12.43 3.28 1.96
N LEU A 98 -11.84 2.86 0.84
CA LEU A 98 -11.32 1.50 0.66
C LEU A 98 -10.25 1.16 1.71
N CYS A 99 -9.28 2.06 1.90
CA CYS A 99 -8.21 1.86 2.88
C CYS A 99 -8.76 1.82 4.31
N GLU A 100 -9.71 2.69 4.66
CA GLU A 100 -10.33 2.71 5.97
C GLU A 100 -11.19 1.45 6.25
N ASN A 101 -11.88 0.94 5.25
CA ASN A 101 -12.61 -0.33 5.36
C ASN A 101 -11.67 -1.52 5.56
N ASN A 102 -10.53 -1.53 4.87
CA ASN A 102 -9.52 -2.58 4.98
C ASN A 102 -8.64 -2.43 6.24
N ALA A 103 -8.72 -1.30 6.96
CA ALA A 103 -7.95 -1.01 8.15
C ALA A 103 -8.07 -2.09 9.23
N LYS A 104 -9.29 -2.58 9.46
CA LYS A 104 -9.56 -3.61 10.48
C LYS A 104 -8.89 -4.94 10.15
N GLU A 105 -8.78 -5.28 8.87
CA GLU A 105 -8.04 -6.46 8.43
C GLU A 105 -6.53 -6.22 8.47
N PHE A 106 -6.10 -5.04 8.04
CA PHE A 106 -4.71 -4.62 8.06
C PHE A 106 -4.12 -4.65 9.46
N GLU A 107 -4.79 -4.06 10.46
CA GLU A 107 -4.35 -4.07 11.86
C GLU A 107 -4.18 -5.51 12.37
N LYS A 108 -5.18 -6.38 12.16
CA LYS A 108 -5.10 -7.80 12.57
C LYS A 108 -3.88 -8.51 11.98
N ARG A 109 -3.59 -8.29 10.68
CA ARG A 109 -2.46 -8.91 9.98
C ARG A 109 -1.11 -8.30 10.36
N ALA A 110 -1.04 -6.99 10.55
CA ALA A 110 0.15 -6.30 11.01
C ALA A 110 0.52 -6.75 12.42
N TYR A 111 -0.46 -6.82 13.34
CA TYR A 111 -0.26 -7.38 14.68
C TYR A 111 0.23 -8.83 14.63
N ALA A 112 -0.35 -9.68 13.78
CA ALA A 112 0.09 -11.07 13.62
C ALA A 112 1.53 -11.19 13.10
N THR A 113 1.97 -10.27 12.24
CA THR A 113 3.34 -10.24 11.70
C THR A 113 4.35 -9.76 12.76
N ILE A 114 3.94 -8.82 13.62
CA ILE A 114 4.75 -8.32 14.73
C ILE A 114 4.84 -9.35 15.86
N THR A 115 3.74 -10.03 16.20
CA THR A 115 3.73 -11.05 17.27
C THR A 115 4.38 -12.36 16.84
N SER A 116 4.25 -12.78 15.58
CA SER A 116 4.98 -13.94 15.05
C SER A 116 6.50 -13.70 15.00
N SER A 117 6.92 -12.45 14.80
CA SER A 117 8.34 -12.06 14.85
C SER A 117 8.91 -11.97 16.28
N LYS A 118 8.06 -12.06 17.33
CA LYS A 118 8.48 -11.96 18.75
C LYS A 118 8.57 -13.30 19.49
N MET A 119 8.23 -14.43 18.87
CA MET A 119 8.27 -15.77 19.51
C MET A 119 9.43 -16.67 19.08
N VAL A 120 10.57 -16.11 18.66
CA VAL A 120 11.78 -16.91 18.39
C VAL A 120 12.95 -16.34 19.18
N PHE A 121 12.84 -16.28 20.51
CA PHE A 121 13.99 -16.26 21.45
C PHE A 121 13.46 -16.49 22.88
N ALA A 122 13.34 -17.76 23.27
CA ALA A 122 13.44 -18.25 24.65
C ALA A 122 13.67 -19.76 24.61
#